data_AF-A0A7S2Z3W6-F1
#
_entry.id   AF-A0A7S2Z3W6-F1
#
_cell.length_a   1.000
_cell.length_b   1.000
_cell.length_c   1.000
_cell.angle_alpha   90.00
_cell.angle_beta   90.00
_cell.angle_gamma   90.00
#
_symmetry.space_group_name_H-M   'P 1'
#
loop_
_entity.id
_entity.type
_entity.pdbx_description
1 polymer ?
#
loop_
_entity_poly.entity_id
_entity_poly.type
_entity_poly.pdbx_seq_one_letter_code
_entity_poly.pdbx_strand_id
1 'polypeptide(L)'
;RALNLPDYLTIIQRPMDMQTVANKLGGLDAKCEEFPREYASPLEFRDDVRLIFDNCRKYNPEGSDVRVMGDQVSDLFENRWRSLKMESKVEAEVWRQGQEEEDLKQWVPPCKAVLANGGKKIKPEAIRRKPRNLTQGLGCSRCRYMPNGCNTCGFYSFHDGLTVYVLKEQRRKETAAKEKKEKKTKNKAKSKIKKGKGHGGHGE
;
A
#
# COMPACT_ATOMS: atom_id res chain seq x y z
N ARG A 1 8.68 15.80 -38.80
CA ARG A 1 8.45 17.04 -39.58
C ARG A 1 8.22 18.16 -38.57
N ALA A 2 9.06 19.19 -38.55
CA ALA A 2 8.77 20.40 -37.77
C ALA A 2 7.70 21.21 -38.51
N LEU A 3 6.69 21.69 -37.79
CA LEU A 3 5.81 22.74 -38.30
C LEU A 3 6.70 23.98 -38.44
N ASN A 4 6.78 24.56 -39.62
CA ASN A 4 7.69 25.67 -39.93
C ASN A 4 7.26 26.96 -39.22
N LEU A 5 7.40 27.00 -37.89
CA LEU A 5 6.93 28.03 -36.97
C LEU A 5 8.14 28.68 -36.26
N PRO A 6 8.89 29.55 -36.96
CA PRO A 6 10.16 30.09 -36.45
C PRO A 6 9.98 31.00 -35.22
N ASP A 7 8.79 31.55 -35.02
CA ASP A 7 8.42 32.44 -33.91
C ASP A 7 7.82 31.69 -32.71
N TYR A 8 7.59 30.38 -32.79
CA TYR A 8 6.93 29.65 -31.71
C TYR A 8 7.71 29.76 -30.40
N LEU A 9 9.03 29.57 -30.44
CA LEU A 9 9.89 29.64 -29.25
C LEU A 9 10.17 31.07 -28.78
N THR A 10 9.83 32.09 -29.58
CA THR A 10 9.91 33.49 -29.13
C THR A 10 8.65 33.90 -28.37
N ILE A 11 7.49 33.36 -28.74
CA ILE A 11 6.19 33.60 -28.09
C ILE A 11 5.99 32.68 -26.88
N ILE A 12 6.34 31.40 -27.02
CA ILE A 12 6.16 30.35 -26.01
C ILE A 12 7.49 30.05 -25.32
N GLN A 13 7.61 30.56 -24.09
CA GLN A 13 8.84 30.46 -23.29
C GLN A 13 9.08 29.04 -22.73
N ARG A 14 8.00 28.32 -22.40
CA ARG A 14 8.06 26.96 -21.85
C ARG A 14 7.24 26.02 -22.72
N PRO A 15 7.79 25.51 -23.83
CA PRO A 15 7.12 24.53 -24.68
C PRO A 15 6.81 23.27 -23.88
N MET A 16 5.69 22.62 -24.21
CA MET A 16 5.30 21.33 -23.67
C MET A 16 4.39 20.63 -24.67
N ASP A 17 4.47 19.30 -24.69
CA ASP A 17 3.67 18.44 -25.55
C ASP A 17 3.39 17.11 -24.85
N MET A 18 2.42 16.35 -25.39
CA MET A 18 1.95 15.11 -24.77
C MET A 18 3.02 14.01 -24.74
N GLN A 19 3.96 13.99 -25.70
CA GLN A 19 5.05 13.02 -25.69
C GLN A 19 6.03 13.35 -24.56
N THR A 20 6.34 14.63 -24.38
CA THR A 20 7.18 15.10 -23.27
C THR A 20 6.54 14.76 -21.93
N VAL A 21 5.23 15.03 -21.74
CA VAL A 21 4.50 14.63 -20.52
C VAL A 21 4.53 13.11 -20.30
N ALA A 22 4.35 12.31 -21.37
CA ALA A 22 4.44 10.85 -21.28
C ALA A 22 5.84 10.39 -20.86
N ASN A 23 6.90 10.98 -21.41
CA ASN A 23 8.28 10.65 -21.03
C ASN A 23 8.53 11.00 -19.55
N LYS A 24 8.09 12.18 -19.10
CA LYS A 24 8.22 12.60 -17.69
C LYS A 24 7.45 11.72 -16.70
N LEU A 25 6.38 11.06 -17.15
CA LEU A 25 5.65 10.04 -16.37
C LEU A 25 6.40 8.69 -16.26
N GLY A 26 7.53 8.54 -16.94
CA GLY A 26 8.26 7.27 -17.05
C GLY A 26 7.89 6.46 -18.30
N GLY A 27 7.37 7.12 -19.34
CA GLY A 27 6.89 6.50 -20.57
C GLY A 27 5.41 6.10 -20.51
N LEU A 28 4.87 5.64 -21.64
CA LEU A 28 3.49 5.13 -21.73
C LEU A 28 3.33 3.74 -21.11
N ASP A 29 4.42 3.00 -20.94
CA ASP A 29 4.47 1.73 -20.21
C ASP A 29 5.12 1.97 -18.84
N ALA A 30 4.41 1.64 -17.76
CA ALA A 30 4.90 1.76 -16.38
C ALA A 30 6.16 0.91 -16.11
N LYS A 31 6.53 -0.01 -17.01
CA LYS A 31 7.75 -0.82 -16.96
C LYS A 31 8.89 -0.28 -17.81
N CYS A 32 8.70 0.83 -18.52
CA CYS A 32 9.74 1.40 -19.35
C CYS A 32 10.87 1.92 -18.45
N GLU A 33 12.03 1.27 -18.48
CA GLU A 33 13.22 1.68 -17.73
C GLU A 33 14.01 2.79 -18.46
N GLU A 34 13.64 3.09 -19.70
CA GLU A 34 14.30 4.09 -20.55
C GLU A 34 14.02 5.52 -20.08
N PHE A 35 12.81 5.79 -19.56
CA PHE A 35 12.42 7.11 -19.10
C PHE A 35 12.30 7.14 -17.57
N PRO A 36 13.12 7.92 -16.85
CA PRO A 36 12.97 8.09 -15.42
C PRO A 36 11.66 8.85 -15.11
N ARG A 37 11.02 8.52 -13.99
CA ARG A 37 9.89 9.32 -13.48
C ARG A 37 10.40 10.66 -12.97
N GLU A 38 10.01 11.73 -13.64
CA GLU A 38 10.45 13.10 -13.32
C GLU A 38 9.47 13.84 -12.41
N TYR A 39 8.16 13.52 -12.49
CA TYR A 39 7.15 14.18 -11.65
C TYR A 39 7.24 13.70 -10.20
N ALA A 40 7.47 14.63 -9.28
CA ALA A 40 7.47 14.35 -7.84
C ALA A 40 6.05 14.31 -7.27
N SER A 41 5.10 14.99 -7.94
CA SER A 41 3.72 15.11 -7.51
C SER A 41 2.75 15.05 -8.69
N PRO A 42 1.54 14.48 -8.53
CA PRO A 42 0.48 14.56 -9.54
C PRO A 42 0.13 16.01 -9.96
N LEU A 43 0.41 17.01 -9.11
CA LEU A 43 0.16 18.41 -9.43
C LEU A 43 1.08 18.93 -10.54
N GLU A 44 2.34 18.49 -10.56
CA GLU A 44 3.29 18.88 -11.61
C GLU A 44 2.88 18.31 -12.97
N PHE A 45 2.38 17.07 -12.99
CA PHE A 45 1.77 16.47 -14.18
C PHE A 45 0.57 17.29 -14.68
N ARG A 46 -0.34 17.66 -13.78
CA ARG A 46 -1.50 18.50 -14.11
C ARG A 46 -1.07 19.83 -14.71
N ASP A 47 -0.07 20.46 -14.11
CA ASP A 47 0.39 21.78 -14.52
C ASP A 47 1.04 21.77 -15.91
N ASP A 48 1.80 20.72 -16.24
CA ASP A 48 2.35 20.54 -17.58
C ASP A 48 1.26 20.24 -18.61
N VAL A 49 0.24 19.44 -18.28
CA VAL A 49 -0.90 19.20 -19.18
C VAL A 49 -1.67 20.50 -19.46
N ARG A 50 -1.94 21.30 -18.42
CA ARG A 50 -2.57 22.61 -18.58
C ARG A 50 -1.73 23.56 -19.44
N LEU A 51 -0.42 23.54 -19.24
CA LEU A 51 0.53 24.34 -20.02
C LEU A 51 0.47 24.03 -21.52
N ILE A 52 0.25 22.76 -21.93
CA ILE A 52 0.07 22.41 -23.35
C ILE A 52 -1.09 23.23 -23.95
N PHE A 53 -2.23 23.28 -23.24
CA PHE A 53 -3.41 24.00 -23.71
C PHE A 53 -3.27 25.51 -23.59
N ASP A 54 -2.59 26.01 -22.55
CA ASP A 54 -2.30 27.44 -22.41
C ASP A 54 -1.37 27.95 -23.51
N ASN A 55 -0.33 27.17 -23.85
CA ASN A 55 0.54 27.47 -24.97
C ASN A 55 -0.22 27.43 -26.29
N CYS A 56 -1.13 26.45 -26.45
CA CYS A 56 -2.00 26.35 -27.62
C CYS A 56 -2.88 27.61 -27.76
N ARG A 57 -3.56 28.05 -26.69
CA ARG A 57 -4.38 29.27 -26.69
C ARG A 57 -3.57 30.55 -26.89
N LYS A 58 -2.35 30.59 -26.36
CA LYS A 58 -1.45 31.76 -26.47
C LYS A 58 -0.91 31.93 -27.89
N TYR A 59 -0.53 30.85 -28.54
CA TYR A 59 0.05 30.91 -29.89
C TYR A 59 -1.03 30.96 -30.98
N ASN A 60 -2.12 30.22 -30.81
CA ASN A 60 -3.17 30.10 -31.83
C ASN A 60 -4.31 31.10 -31.58
N PRO A 61 -4.73 31.87 -32.60
CA PRO A 61 -5.81 32.84 -32.47
C PRO A 61 -7.17 32.18 -32.18
N GLU A 62 -8.09 32.96 -31.63
CA GLU A 62 -9.47 32.53 -31.40
C GLU A 62 -10.16 32.11 -32.70
N GLY A 63 -10.94 31.04 -32.63
CA GLY A 63 -11.63 30.47 -33.78
C GLY A 63 -10.78 29.58 -34.69
N SER A 64 -9.46 29.45 -34.45
CA SER A 64 -8.65 28.47 -35.17
C SER A 64 -9.01 27.03 -34.77
N ASP A 65 -9.04 26.12 -35.75
CA ASP A 65 -9.38 24.70 -35.52
C ASP A 65 -8.50 24.06 -34.45
N VAL A 66 -7.20 24.39 -34.44
CA VAL A 66 -6.23 23.86 -33.46
C VAL A 66 -6.58 24.31 -32.05
N ARG A 67 -6.97 25.57 -31.86
CA ARG A 67 -7.40 26.08 -30.55
C ARG A 67 -8.71 25.44 -30.10
N VAL A 68 -9.69 25.33 -31.00
CA VAL A 68 -10.98 24.70 -30.70
C VAL A 68 -10.80 23.24 -30.27
N MET A 69 -10.00 22.46 -31.01
CA MET A 69 -9.68 21.08 -30.63
C MET A 69 -8.88 21.02 -29.31
N GLY A 70 -7.94 21.93 -29.11
CA GLY A 70 -7.18 22.04 -27.86
C GLY A 70 -8.09 22.28 -26.64
N ASP A 71 -9.04 23.20 -26.77
CA ASP A 71 -10.00 23.52 -25.71
C ASP A 71 -10.91 22.31 -25.39
N GLN A 72 -11.37 21.57 -26.40
CA GLN A 72 -12.16 20.34 -26.18
C GLN A 72 -11.40 19.28 -25.37
N VAL A 73 -10.12 19.06 -25.67
CA VAL A 73 -9.29 18.09 -24.93
C VAL A 73 -8.98 18.62 -23.52
N SER A 74 -8.75 19.93 -23.38
CA SER A 74 -8.58 20.60 -22.08
C SER A 74 -9.81 20.35 -21.18
N ASP A 75 -11.01 20.49 -21.73
CA ASP A 75 -12.26 20.25 -20.98
C ASP A 75 -12.40 18.79 -20.55
N LEU A 76 -12.08 17.84 -21.42
CA LEU A 76 -12.07 16.41 -21.07
C LEU A 76 -11.08 16.12 -19.95
N PHE A 77 -9.88 16.70 -19.99
CA PHE A 77 -8.89 16.57 -18.94
C PHE A 77 -9.40 17.12 -17.61
N GLU A 78 -9.90 18.35 -17.57
CA GLU A 78 -10.40 18.98 -16.35
C GLU A 78 -11.61 18.24 -15.76
N ASN A 79 -12.52 17.77 -16.62
CA ASN A 79 -13.65 16.93 -16.19
C ASN A 79 -13.16 15.63 -15.56
N ARG A 80 -12.16 14.98 -16.16
CA ARG A 80 -11.58 13.75 -15.61
C ARG A 80 -10.87 14.02 -14.28
N TRP A 81 -10.05 15.06 -14.21
CA TRP A 81 -9.33 15.49 -13.01
C TRP A 81 -10.28 15.74 -11.83
N ARG A 82 -11.36 16.50 -12.08
CA ARG A 82 -12.42 16.77 -11.10
C ARG A 82 -13.18 15.51 -10.71
N SER A 83 -13.59 14.67 -11.67
CA SER A 83 -14.36 13.44 -11.39
C SER A 83 -13.61 12.48 -10.47
N LEU A 84 -12.29 12.42 -10.61
CA LEU A 84 -11.42 11.59 -9.79
C LEU A 84 -11.10 12.22 -8.42
N LYS A 85 -11.54 13.47 -8.19
CA LYS A 85 -11.25 14.29 -7.01
C LYS A 85 -9.75 14.36 -6.73
N MET A 86 -8.94 14.59 -7.77
CA MET A 86 -7.49 14.52 -7.66
C MET A 86 -6.92 15.56 -6.69
N GLU A 87 -7.41 16.81 -6.72
CA GLU A 87 -7.00 17.86 -5.76
C GLU A 87 -7.14 17.38 -4.32
N SER A 88 -8.33 16.93 -3.93
CA SER A 88 -8.59 16.47 -2.55
C SER A 88 -7.78 15.24 -2.17
N LYS A 89 -7.47 14.34 -3.12
CA LYS A 89 -6.61 13.19 -2.84
C LYS A 89 -5.16 13.60 -2.60
N VAL A 90 -4.66 14.55 -3.38
CA VAL A 90 -3.32 15.10 -3.20
C VAL A 90 -3.24 15.86 -1.87
N GLU A 91 -4.21 16.72 -1.56
CA GLU A 91 -4.29 17.43 -0.28
C GLU A 91 -4.31 16.46 0.92
N ALA A 92 -5.13 15.41 0.84
CA ALA A 92 -5.20 14.39 1.88
C ALA A 92 -3.89 13.60 2.01
N GLU A 93 -3.15 13.39 0.91
CA GLU A 93 -1.82 12.77 0.93
C GLU A 93 -0.79 13.68 1.61
N VAL A 94 -0.74 14.96 1.22
CA VAL A 94 0.17 15.95 1.81
C VAL A 94 -0.08 16.10 3.30
N TRP A 95 -1.34 16.23 3.71
CA TRP A 95 -1.71 16.30 5.13
C TRP A 95 -1.23 15.06 5.88
N ARG A 96 -1.43 13.87 5.30
CA ARG A 96 -1.02 12.61 5.92
C ARG A 96 0.50 12.51 6.06
N GLN A 97 1.25 12.93 5.05
CA GLN A 97 2.71 12.96 5.10
C GLN A 97 3.21 13.92 6.18
N GLY A 98 2.61 15.10 6.31
CA GLY A 98 2.92 16.04 7.39
C GLY A 98 2.64 15.46 8.78
N GLN A 99 1.52 14.76 8.96
CA GLN A 99 1.23 14.06 10.22
C GLN A 99 2.22 12.93 10.51
N GLU A 100 2.62 12.16 9.48
CA GLU A 100 3.62 11.09 9.62
C GLU A 100 4.99 11.63 10.02
N GLU A 101 5.39 12.80 9.51
CA GLU A 101 6.63 13.47 9.90
C GLU A 101 6.61 13.95 11.36
N GLU A 102 5.51 14.56 11.80
CA GLU A 102 5.33 14.98 13.20
C GLU A 102 5.29 13.78 14.15
N ASP A 103 4.57 12.71 13.78
CA ASP A 103 4.56 11.47 14.53
C ASP A 103 5.96 10.86 14.62
N LEU A 104 6.76 10.92 13.55
CA LEU A 104 8.14 10.44 13.56
C LEU A 104 9.04 11.25 14.51
N LYS A 105 8.89 12.58 14.55
CA LYS A 105 9.62 13.46 15.49
C LYS A 105 9.27 13.14 16.95
N GLN A 106 8.00 12.83 17.22
CA GLN A 106 7.53 12.49 18.57
C GLN A 106 7.75 11.01 18.92
N TRP A 107 8.00 10.14 17.93
CA TRP A 107 8.09 8.71 18.14
C TRP A 107 9.33 8.34 18.97
N VAL A 108 9.09 7.60 20.05
CA VAL A 108 10.14 7.05 20.90
C VAL A 108 10.19 5.53 20.69
N PRO A 109 11.37 4.96 20.38
CA PRO A 109 11.51 3.51 20.30
C PRO A 109 11.05 2.83 21.60
N PRO A 110 10.33 1.69 21.52
CA PRO A 110 9.84 0.96 22.69
C PRO A 110 10.91 0.71 23.77
N CYS A 111 12.14 0.38 23.37
CA CYS A 111 13.25 0.17 24.29
C CYS A 111 13.64 1.45 25.06
N LYS A 112 13.64 2.61 24.39
CA LYS A 112 13.92 3.91 25.02
C LYS A 112 12.78 4.32 25.95
N ALA A 113 11.53 4.04 25.57
CA ALA A 113 10.37 4.28 26.42
C ALA A 113 10.38 3.41 27.70
N VAL A 114 10.68 2.11 27.57
CA VAL A 114 10.78 1.18 28.72
C VAL A 114 11.90 1.60 29.67
N LEU A 115 13.07 1.98 29.14
CA LEU A 115 14.18 2.49 29.96
C LEU A 115 13.79 3.77 30.71
N ALA A 116 13.09 4.70 30.06
CA ALA A 116 12.57 5.91 30.71
C ALA A 116 11.53 5.61 31.81
N ASN A 117 10.82 4.48 31.73
CA ASN A 117 9.87 4.02 32.76
C ASN A 117 10.53 3.09 33.81
N GLY A 118 11.83 3.25 34.08
CA GLY A 118 12.55 2.46 35.07
C GLY A 118 12.53 0.95 34.79
N GLY A 119 12.45 0.56 33.51
CA GLY A 119 12.40 -0.85 33.09
C GLY A 119 11.02 -1.51 33.24
N LYS A 120 9.97 -0.77 33.57
CA LYS A 120 8.61 -1.34 33.71
C LYS A 120 7.95 -1.54 32.34
N LYS A 121 7.13 -2.60 32.24
CA LYS A 121 6.33 -2.90 31.04
C LYS A 121 5.35 -1.78 30.76
N ILE A 122 5.38 -1.28 29.53
CA ILE A 122 4.45 -0.29 29.00
C ILE A 122 3.35 -1.02 28.25
N LYS A 123 2.10 -0.54 28.36
CA LYS A 123 0.98 -1.11 27.61
C LYS A 123 1.17 -0.85 26.10
N PRO A 124 0.84 -1.81 25.21
CA PRO A 124 0.94 -1.64 23.75
C PRO A 124 0.28 -0.38 23.20
N GLU A 125 -0.82 0.06 23.81
CA GLU A 125 -1.58 1.24 23.40
C GLU A 125 -0.87 2.56 23.74
N ALA A 126 0.04 2.55 24.73
CA ALA A 126 0.84 3.71 25.12
C ALA A 126 2.11 3.88 24.26
N ILE A 127 2.43 2.90 23.43
CA ILE A 127 3.48 3.00 22.42
C ILE A 127 2.80 3.48 21.14
N ARG A 128 3.04 4.73 20.74
CA ARG A 128 2.56 5.26 19.46
C ARG A 128 2.94 4.29 18.33
N ARG A 129 1.95 3.99 17.47
CA ARG A 129 2.11 3.07 16.34
C ARG A 129 3.33 3.49 15.51
N LYS A 130 4.08 2.50 15.01
CA LYS A 130 5.26 2.75 14.17
C LYS A 130 4.85 3.54 12.92
N PRO A 131 5.49 4.67 12.59
CA PRO A 131 5.24 5.38 11.34
C PRO A 131 5.64 4.51 10.14
N ARG A 132 4.87 4.58 9.04
CA ARG A 132 5.07 3.74 7.84
C ARG A 132 6.45 3.91 7.21
N ASN A 133 7.03 5.11 7.29
CA ASN A 133 8.30 5.46 6.65
C ASN A 133 9.53 5.26 7.57
N LEU A 134 9.41 4.51 8.67
CA LEU A 134 10.54 4.14 9.54
C LEU A 134 11.42 3.02 8.92
N THR A 135 11.78 3.18 7.64
CA THR A 135 12.75 2.32 6.94
C THR A 135 14.14 2.95 6.91
N GLN A 136 14.26 4.25 7.21
CA GLN A 136 15.52 4.98 7.17
C GLN A 136 15.95 5.45 8.56
N GLY A 137 17.05 4.88 9.08
CA GLY A 137 18.00 5.61 9.94
C GLY A 137 17.81 5.56 11.46
N LEU A 138 16.64 5.29 12.03
CA LEU A 138 16.46 5.27 13.49
C LEU A 138 16.65 3.86 14.09
N GLY A 139 17.75 3.21 13.74
CA GLY A 139 18.19 1.97 14.37
C GLY A 139 19.02 2.30 15.61
N CYS A 140 18.64 1.76 16.77
CA CYS A 140 19.57 1.68 17.90
C CYS A 140 20.84 0.98 17.41
N SER A 141 22.02 1.56 17.63
CA SER A 141 23.32 0.97 17.27
C SER A 141 23.56 -0.44 17.84
N ARG A 142 22.72 -0.86 18.79
CA ARG A 142 22.69 -2.18 19.44
C ARG A 142 21.54 -3.10 18.99
N CYS A 143 20.55 -2.60 18.23
CA CYS A 143 19.42 -3.39 17.70
C CYS A 143 19.24 -3.08 16.21
N ARG A 144 19.67 -4.01 15.34
CA ARG A 144 19.24 -4.04 13.94
C ARG A 144 17.72 -4.22 13.94
N TYR A 145 16.98 -3.14 13.67
CA TYR A 145 15.53 -3.18 13.59
C TYR A 145 15.13 -3.93 12.33
N MET A 146 14.54 -5.12 12.49
CA MET A 146 13.88 -5.84 11.39
C MET A 146 12.44 -5.31 11.23
N PRO A 147 11.80 -5.50 10.06
CA PRO A 147 10.41 -5.09 9.81
C PRO A 147 9.41 -5.59 10.86
N ASN A 148 9.74 -6.70 11.56
CA ASN A 148 8.88 -7.42 12.50
C ASN A 148 9.22 -7.18 13.99
N GLY A 149 9.97 -6.12 14.32
CA GLY A 149 10.26 -5.74 15.71
C GLY A 149 11.69 -6.06 16.17
N CYS A 150 12.03 -5.56 17.37
CA CYS A 150 13.36 -5.66 17.97
C CYS A 150 13.45 -6.89 18.88
N ASN A 151 14.21 -7.90 18.45
CA ASN A 151 14.36 -9.17 19.16
C ASN A 151 15.33 -9.08 20.36
N THR A 152 16.06 -7.98 20.51
CA THR A 152 17.12 -7.82 21.53
C THR A 152 16.65 -7.26 22.85
N CYS A 153 15.47 -6.61 22.95
CA CYS A 153 14.99 -6.10 24.24
C CYS A 153 13.99 -7.01 24.97
N GLY A 154 13.56 -8.14 24.39
CA GLY A 154 12.68 -9.12 25.05
C GLY A 154 11.33 -8.56 25.57
N PHE A 155 10.99 -7.31 25.26
CA PHE A 155 9.88 -6.59 25.88
C PHE A 155 8.61 -6.54 25.01
N TYR A 156 8.72 -6.90 23.74
CA TYR A 156 7.58 -7.12 22.85
C TYR A 156 7.76 -8.41 22.07
N SER A 157 6.97 -9.42 22.40
CA SER A 157 6.66 -10.49 21.46
C SER A 157 5.47 -10.04 20.64
N PHE A 158 5.71 -9.32 19.53
CA PHE A 158 4.73 -9.30 18.45
C PHE A 158 4.90 -10.60 17.67
N HIS A 159 4.52 -11.73 18.28
CA HIS A 159 4.21 -12.91 17.48
C HIS A 159 2.87 -12.60 16.84
N ASP A 160 2.96 -12.12 15.61
CA ASP A 160 1.90 -11.97 14.61
C ASP A 160 0.58 -12.62 15.05
N GLY A 161 -0.40 -11.79 15.39
CA GLY A 161 -1.74 -12.24 15.76
C GLY A 161 -2.39 -13.14 14.69
N LEU A 162 -1.92 -13.09 13.44
CA LEU A 162 -2.31 -14.02 12.38
C LEU A 162 -1.72 -15.42 12.57
N THR A 163 -0.43 -15.56 12.90
CA THR A 163 0.24 -16.87 12.97
C THR A 163 -0.23 -17.67 14.19
N VAL A 164 -0.46 -17.02 15.34
CA VAL A 164 -1.02 -17.70 16.52
C VAL A 164 -2.47 -18.11 16.29
N TYR A 165 -3.27 -17.30 15.57
CA TYR A 165 -4.65 -17.67 15.23
C TYR A 165 -4.70 -18.86 14.28
N VAL A 166 -3.88 -18.85 13.21
CA VAL A 166 -3.79 -19.96 12.24
C VAL A 166 -3.29 -21.26 12.90
N LEU A 167 -2.29 -21.20 13.77
CA LEU A 167 -1.78 -22.37 14.49
C LEU A 167 -2.75 -22.89 15.56
N LYS A 168 -3.54 -22.02 16.21
CA LYS A 168 -4.62 -22.43 17.13
C LYS A 168 -5.77 -23.07 16.37
N GLU A 169 -6.17 -22.52 15.22
CA GLU A 169 -7.15 -23.10 14.29
C GLU A 169 -6.72 -24.47 13.78
N GLN A 170 -5.46 -24.64 13.35
CA GLN A 170 -4.91 -25.92 12.90
C GLN A 170 -4.93 -26.97 14.02
N ARG A 171 -4.47 -26.63 15.24
CA ARG A 171 -4.56 -27.54 16.40
C ARG A 171 -6.00 -27.90 16.77
N ARG A 172 -6.95 -26.97 16.68
CA ARG A 172 -8.39 -27.26 16.90
C ARG A 172 -8.92 -28.23 15.84
N LYS A 173 -8.52 -28.08 14.57
CA LYS A 173 -8.90 -28.99 13.49
C LYS A 173 -8.28 -30.38 13.66
N GLU A 174 -7.02 -30.47 14.08
CA GLU A 174 -6.32 -31.73 14.34
C GLU A 174 -6.88 -32.48 15.55
N THR A 175 -7.17 -31.78 16.64
CA THR A 175 -7.79 -32.38 17.83
C THR A 175 -9.21 -32.87 17.53
N ALA A 176 -10.03 -32.06 16.85
CA ALA A 176 -11.35 -32.48 16.38
C ALA A 176 -11.28 -33.68 15.41
N ALA A 177 -10.25 -33.74 14.54
CA ALA A 177 -10.05 -34.87 13.63
C ALA A 177 -9.64 -36.15 14.38
N LYS A 178 -8.79 -36.05 15.42
CA LYS A 178 -8.40 -37.18 16.28
C LYS A 178 -9.60 -37.72 17.05
N GLU A 179 -10.42 -36.85 17.66
CA GLU A 179 -11.63 -37.26 18.38
C GLU A 179 -12.65 -37.95 17.46
N LYS A 180 -12.83 -37.46 16.22
CA LYS A 180 -13.69 -38.11 15.22
C LYS A 180 -13.18 -39.50 14.84
N LYS A 181 -11.86 -39.67 14.67
CA LYS A 181 -11.25 -40.98 14.39
C LYS A 181 -11.45 -41.95 15.56
N GLU A 182 -11.26 -41.48 16.79
CA GLU A 182 -11.44 -42.31 18.00
C GLU A 182 -12.91 -42.72 18.21
N LYS A 183 -13.86 -41.81 17.99
CA LYS A 183 -15.30 -42.16 18.02
C LYS A 183 -15.64 -43.20 16.95
N LYS A 184 -15.08 -43.08 15.75
CA LYS A 184 -15.29 -44.05 14.66
C LYS A 184 -14.70 -45.43 14.98
N THR A 185 -13.51 -45.50 15.59
CA THR A 185 -12.92 -46.78 16.01
C THR A 185 -13.71 -47.42 17.16
N LYS A 186 -14.13 -46.64 18.17
CA LYS A 186 -14.98 -47.13 19.27
C LYS A 186 -16.33 -47.63 18.77
N ASN A 187 -16.97 -46.92 17.83
CA ASN A 187 -18.24 -47.37 17.25
C ASN A 187 -18.07 -48.63 16.38
N LYS A 188 -16.97 -48.74 15.62
CA LYS A 188 -16.65 -49.95 14.85
C LYS A 188 -16.42 -51.16 15.77
N ALA A 189 -15.70 -50.99 16.89
CA ALA A 189 -15.51 -52.01 17.90
C ALA A 189 -16.84 -52.45 18.55
N LYS A 190 -17.70 -51.49 18.95
CA LYS A 190 -19.03 -51.77 19.50
C LYS A 190 -19.94 -52.52 18.51
N SER A 191 -19.85 -52.21 17.21
CA SER A 191 -20.63 -52.94 16.18
C SER A 191 -20.15 -54.38 15.97
N LYS A 192 -18.85 -54.65 16.12
CA LYS A 192 -18.29 -56.01 16.04
C LYS A 192 -18.73 -56.87 17.23
N ILE A 193 -18.78 -56.28 18.43
CA ILE A 193 -19.25 -56.97 19.65
C ILE A 193 -20.75 -57.32 19.53
N LYS A 194 -21.59 -56.44 18.97
CA LYS A 194 -23.02 -56.73 18.74
C LYS A 194 -23.26 -57.83 17.68
N LYS A 195 -22.37 -57.97 16.68
CA LYS A 195 -22.47 -59.05 15.67
C LYS A 195 -21.96 -60.42 16.15
N GLY A 196 -21.18 -60.48 17.23
CA GLY A 196 -20.69 -61.74 17.82
C GLY A 196 -21.60 -62.37 18.88
N LYS A 197 -22.72 -61.74 19.25
CA LYS A 197 -23.66 -62.21 20.29
C LYS A 197 -24.96 -62.83 19.75
N GLY A 198 -25.04 -63.12 18.46
CA GLY A 198 -26.19 -63.79 17.87
C GLY A 198 -25.74 -64.92 16.96
N HIS A 199 -25.26 -66.02 17.53
CA HIS A 199 -25.26 -67.40 17.00
C HIS A 199 -24.66 -68.29 18.09
N GLY A 200 -25.50 -69.00 18.83
CA GLY A 200 -25.09 -69.87 19.93
C GLY A 200 -26.27 -70.28 20.79
N GLY A 201 -27.27 -70.90 20.15
CA GLY A 201 -28.45 -71.43 20.82
C GLY A 201 -29.26 -72.28 19.86
N HIS A 202 -28.78 -73.49 19.55
CA HIS A 202 -29.59 -74.63 19.12
C HIS A 202 -28.77 -75.94 19.13
N GLY A 203 -29.35 -76.98 19.72
CA GLY A 203 -28.94 -78.39 19.64
C GLY A 203 -27.96 -78.80 20.73
N GLU A 204 -28.20 -79.81 21.56
CA GLU A 204 -29.19 -80.91 21.56
C GLU A 204 -29.58 -81.25 23.02
#